data_AF-A0A1G3L2S8-F1
#
_entry.id   AF-A0A1G3L2S8-F1
#
_cell.length_a   1.000
_cell.length_b   1.000
_cell.length_c   1.000
_cell.angle_alpha   90.00
_cell.angle_beta   90.00
_cell.angle_gamma   90.00
#
_symmetry.space_group_name_H-M   'P 1'
#
loop_
_entity.id
_entity.type
_entity.pdbx_description
1 polymer ?
#
loop_
_entity_poly.entity_id
_entity_poly.type
_entity_poly.pdbx_seq_one_letter_code
_entity_poly.pdbx_strand_id
1 'polypeptide(L)'
;MKKINKETDMNEKELVEFIAKSLVDNADKVQVNMIESEKSTILELSVDEPDIGKIIGKHGRIAKAIRTILSAVSNKSNKRVLLDIID
;
A
#
# COMPACT_ATOMS: atom_id res chain seq x y z
N MET A 1 -32.87 4.05 -10.84
CA MET A 1 -31.78 5.05 -10.93
C MET A 1 -31.68 5.80 -9.62
N LYS A 2 -30.71 5.44 -8.78
CA LYS A 2 -30.13 6.28 -7.72
C LYS A 2 -28.71 5.73 -7.51
N LYS A 3 -27.74 6.25 -8.28
CA LYS A 3 -26.32 6.08 -7.97
C LYS A 3 -26.06 7.06 -6.82
N ILE A 4 -26.07 6.55 -5.59
CA ILE A 4 -25.75 7.31 -4.40
C ILE A 4 -24.25 7.06 -4.13
N ASN A 5 -23.45 8.06 -4.49
CA ASN A 5 -22.10 8.41 -4.02
C ASN A 5 -21.20 7.27 -3.48
N LYS A 6 -20.21 6.87 -4.29
CA LYS A 6 -19.09 5.97 -3.91
C LYS A 6 -17.82 6.82 -3.73
N GLU A 7 -17.85 7.75 -2.77
CA GLU A 7 -16.81 8.78 -2.61
C GLU A 7 -16.01 8.64 -1.29
N THR A 8 -16.04 7.49 -0.59
CA THR A 8 -15.30 7.37 0.69
C THR A 8 -14.84 5.96 1.08
N ASP A 9 -14.66 5.03 0.14
CA ASP A 9 -14.01 3.74 0.45
C ASP A 9 -12.66 3.65 -0.28
N MET A 10 -11.61 4.18 0.35
CA MET A 10 -10.24 4.00 -0.11
C MET A 10 -9.85 2.52 0.08
N ASN A 11 -9.46 1.84 -1.00
CA ASN A 11 -9.02 0.44 -0.93
C ASN A 11 -7.54 0.33 -0.49
N GLU A 12 -7.08 -0.89 -0.20
CA GLU A 12 -5.74 -1.14 0.33
C GLU A 12 -4.62 -0.69 -0.61
N LYS A 13 -4.82 -0.81 -1.93
CA LYS A 13 -3.88 -0.28 -2.94
C LYS A 13 -3.78 1.23 -2.84
N GLU A 14 -4.92 1.92 -2.86
CA GLU A 14 -4.98 3.38 -2.80
C GLU A 14 -4.36 3.92 -1.50
N LEU A 15 -4.56 3.21 -0.38
CA LEU A 15 -3.95 3.56 0.90
C LEU A 15 -2.42 3.48 0.84
N VAL A 16 -1.86 2.39 0.30
CA VAL A 16 -0.40 2.24 0.14
C VAL A 16 0.15 3.29 -0.81
N GLU A 17 -0.54 3.51 -1.93
CA GLU A 17 -0.14 4.48 -2.95
C GLU A 17 -0.13 5.91 -2.37
N PHE A 18 -1.16 6.27 -1.59
CA PHE A 18 -1.25 7.56 -0.90
C PHE A 18 -0.11 7.76 0.12
N ILE A 19 0.14 6.75 0.96
CA ILE A 19 1.22 6.83 1.96
C ILE A 19 2.57 6.94 1.26
N ALA A 20 2.86 6.07 0.28
CA ALA A 20 4.14 6.05 -0.42
C ALA A 20 4.40 7.37 -1.15
N LYS A 21 3.42 7.90 -1.89
CA LYS A 21 3.51 9.20 -2.57
C LYS A 21 3.81 10.37 -1.62
N SER A 22 3.41 10.26 -0.36
CA SER A 22 3.66 11.29 0.66
C SER A 22 5.06 11.23 1.28
N LEU A 23 5.83 10.16 1.03
CA LEU A 23 7.12 9.88 1.67
C LEU A 23 8.33 10.01 0.73
N VAL A 24 8.09 10.06 -0.58
CA VAL A 24 9.11 10.00 -1.62
C VAL A 24 9.27 11.36 -2.32
N ASP A 25 10.40 11.58 -2.98
CA ASP A 25 10.57 12.80 -3.79
C ASP A 25 9.88 12.64 -5.15
N ASN A 26 9.93 11.45 -5.74
CA ASN A 26 9.37 11.17 -7.06
C ASN A 26 8.00 10.48 -6.96
N ALA A 27 6.96 11.21 -6.55
CA ALA A 27 5.61 10.66 -6.36
C ALA A 27 5.02 9.99 -7.63
N ASP A 28 5.40 10.47 -8.81
CA ASP A 28 4.95 9.90 -10.10
C ASP A 28 5.57 8.53 -10.41
N LYS A 29 6.63 8.16 -9.69
CA LYS A 29 7.30 6.86 -9.81
C LYS A 29 6.78 5.81 -8.84
N VAL A 30 5.84 6.17 -7.97
CA VAL A 30 5.17 5.22 -7.09
C VAL A 30 4.20 4.37 -7.88
N GLN A 31 4.43 3.06 -7.90
CA GLN A 31 3.55 2.08 -8.49
C GLN A 31 3.19 1.02 -7.46
N VAL A 32 1.91 0.65 -7.43
CA VAL A 32 1.43 -0.44 -6.58
C VAL A 32 0.72 -1.45 -7.48
N ASN A 33 1.25 -2.66 -7.56
CA ASN A 33 0.59 -3.78 -8.21
C ASN A 33 -0.15 -4.62 -7.16
N MET A 34 -1.33 -5.14 -7.52
CA MET A 34 -2.15 -5.95 -6.62
C MET A 34 -2.34 -7.33 -7.21
N ILE A 35 -1.81 -8.34 -6.52
CA ILE A 35 -1.94 -9.75 -6.89
C ILE A 35 -2.89 -10.41 -5.91
N GLU A 36 -4.09 -10.75 -6.40
CA GLU A 36 -5.12 -11.38 -5.59
C GLU A 36 -5.06 -12.90 -5.66
N SER A 37 -5.38 -13.54 -4.54
CA SER A 37 -5.60 -14.98 -4.42
C SER A 37 -6.77 -15.25 -3.49
N GLU A 38 -7.13 -16.53 -3.32
CA GLU A 38 -8.24 -16.91 -2.44
C GLU A 38 -7.98 -16.53 -0.97
N LYS A 39 -6.74 -16.71 -0.50
CA LYS A 39 -6.37 -16.54 0.92
C LYS A 39 -5.62 -15.24 1.22
N SER A 40 -5.08 -14.60 0.20
CA SER A 40 -4.23 -13.42 0.37
C SER A 40 -4.28 -12.47 -0.82
N THR A 41 -3.93 -11.23 -0.55
CA THR A 41 -3.63 -10.20 -1.54
C THR A 41 -2.20 -9.72 -1.29
N ILE A 42 -1.36 -9.72 -2.32
CA ILE A 42 -0.01 -9.15 -2.26
C ILE A 42 -0.07 -7.77 -2.94
N LEU A 43 0.42 -6.76 -2.23
CA LEU A 43 0.64 -5.42 -2.74
C LEU A 43 2.14 -5.27 -2.99
N GLU A 44 2.53 -5.22 -4.25
CA GLU A 44 3.92 -4.96 -4.65
C GLU A 44 4.08 -3.46 -4.83
N LEU A 45 4.84 -2.82 -3.94
CA LEU A 45 5.18 -1.41 -4.02
C LEU A 45 6.55 -1.27 -4.69
N SER A 46 6.57 -0.54 -5.81
CA SER A 46 7.79 -0.11 -6.49
C SER A 46 7.87 1.41 -6.46
N VAL A 47 9.07 1.92 -6.21
CA VAL A 47 9.41 3.35 -6.24
C VAL A 47 10.71 3.54 -7.00
N ASP A 48 11.13 4.79 -7.19
CA ASP A 48 12.44 5.07 -7.76
C ASP A 48 13.56 4.67 -6.78
N GLU A 49 14.72 4.25 -7.28
CA GLU A 49 15.83 3.72 -6.47
C GLU A 49 16.24 4.66 -5.30
N PRO A 50 16.35 5.99 -5.49
CA PRO A 50 16.70 6.91 -4.39
C PRO A 50 15.64 6.97 -3.26
N ASP A 51 14.40 6.58 -3.56
CA ASP A 51 13.27 6.69 -2.65
C ASP A 51 13.04 5.41 -1.81
N ILE A 52 13.65 4.27 -2.20
CA ILE A 52 13.57 2.99 -1.46
C ILE A 52 13.93 3.19 0.02
N GLY A 53 15.02 3.89 0.30
CA GLY A 53 15.48 4.15 1.67
C GLY A 53 14.45 4.89 2.53
N LYS A 54 13.62 5.74 1.92
CA LYS A 54 12.55 6.50 2.60
C LYS A 54 11.35 5.61 2.91
N ILE A 55 11.00 4.70 2.01
CA ILE A 55 9.92 3.72 2.21
C ILE A 55 10.30 2.69 3.27
N ILE A 56 11.53 2.16 3.22
CA ILE A 56 12.00 1.22 4.24
C ILE A 56 12.10 1.92 5.59
N GLY A 57 12.73 3.11 5.60
CA GLY A 57 13.01 3.88 6.81
C GLY A 57 14.05 3.20 7.71
N LYS A 58 14.59 3.95 8.68
CA LYS A 58 15.64 3.45 9.57
C LYS A 58 15.18 2.20 10.34
N HIS A 59 15.89 1.09 10.15
CA HIS A 59 15.55 -0.26 10.67
C HIS A 59 14.19 -0.80 10.21
N GLY A 60 13.72 -0.42 9.02
CA GLY A 60 12.45 -0.90 8.48
C GLY A 60 11.22 -0.33 9.17
N ARG A 61 11.36 0.75 9.97
CA ARG A 61 10.27 1.27 10.82
C ARG A 61 9.08 1.77 10.01
N ILE A 62 9.31 2.39 8.85
CA ILE A 62 8.24 2.92 8.00
C ILE A 62 7.51 1.77 7.32
N ALA A 63 8.25 0.86 6.66
CA ALA A 63 7.67 -0.35 6.07
C ALA A 63 6.86 -1.18 7.08
N LYS A 64 7.34 -1.29 8.33
CA LYS A 64 6.60 -1.97 9.42
C LYS A 64 5.30 -1.24 9.77
N ALA A 65 5.31 0.09 9.86
CA ALA A 65 4.13 0.88 10.15
C ALA A 65 3.05 0.74 9.06
N ILE A 66 3.45 0.79 7.78
CA ILE A 66 2.53 0.58 6.65
C ILE A 66 1.88 -0.81 6.74
N ARG A 67 2.67 -1.86 7.02
CA ARG A 67 2.15 -3.22 7.21
C ARG A 67 1.17 -3.33 8.39
N THR A 68 1.42 -2.61 9.48
CA THR A 68 0.50 -2.56 10.62
C THR A 68 -0.84 -1.92 10.24
N ILE A 69 -0.80 -0.81 9.49
CA ILE A 69 -2.00 -0.14 8.99
C ILE A 69 -2.78 -1.08 8.06
N LEU A 70 -2.11 -1.72 7.11
CA LEU A 70 -2.71 -2.70 6.20
C LEU A 70 -3.41 -3.83 6.95
N SER A 71 -2.76 -4.40 7.96
CA SER A 71 -3.34 -5.47 8.78
C SER A 71 -4.60 -5.00 9.53
N ALA A 72 -4.64 -3.74 9.97
CA ALA A 72 -5.78 -3.18 10.68
C ALA A 72 -6.99 -2.97 9.75
N VAL A 73 -6.76 -2.52 8.51
CA VAL A 73 -7.84 -2.29 7.54
C VAL A 73 -8.33 -3.57 6.87
N SER A 74 -7.45 -4.55 6.65
CA SER A 74 -7.78 -5.82 5.98
C SER A 74 -8.56 -6.82 6.84
N ASN A 75 -8.66 -6.60 8.15
CA ASN A 75 -9.43 -7.47 9.05
C ASN A 75 -10.92 -7.58 8.67
N LYS A 76 -11.43 -6.67 7.83
CA LYS A 76 -12.80 -6.71 7.32
C LYS A 76 -13.03 -7.74 6.20
N SER A 77 -11.99 -8.14 5.45
CA SER A 77 -12.14 -8.97 4.25
C SER A 77 -11.82 -10.46 4.46
N ASN A 78 -11.42 -10.87 5.68
CA ASN A 78 -10.96 -12.22 6.03
C ASN A 78 -9.83 -12.78 5.12
N LYS A 79 -9.20 -11.90 4.32
CA LYS A 79 -8.05 -12.18 3.46
C LYS A 79 -6.82 -11.50 4.04
N ARG A 80 -5.68 -12.18 4.01
CA ARG A 80 -4.40 -11.60 4.47
C ARG A 80 -3.89 -10.62 3.42
N VAL A 81 -3.55 -9.40 3.81
CA VAL A 81 -2.89 -8.43 2.92
C VAL A 81 -1.42 -8.35 3.28
N LEU A 82 -0.55 -8.55 2.28
CA LEU A 82 0.90 -8.52 2.42
C LEU A 82 1.46 -7.35 1.60
N LEU A 83 2.44 -6.63 2.16
CA LEU A 83 3.20 -5.61 1.45
C LEU A 83 4.59 -6.14 1.11
N ASP A 84 4.86 -6.24 -0.18
CA ASP A 84 6.18 -6.48 -0.74
C ASP A 84 6.73 -5.16 -1.30
N ILE A 85 7.98 -4.84 -0.98
CA ILE A 85 8.64 -3.62 -1.44
C ILE A 85 9.75 -4.07 -2.37
N ILE A 86 9.56 -3.82 -3.66
CA ILE A 86 10.46 -4.23 -4.72
C ILE A 86 11.67 -3.29 -4.72
N ASP A 87 12.87 -3.86 -4.75
CA ASP A 87 14.16 -3.19 -4.98
C ASP A 87 14.45 -3.12 -6.48
#